data_AF-A0A920R1J1-F1
#
_entry.id   AF-A0A920R1J1-F1
#
_cell.length_a   1.000
_cell.length_b   1.000
_cell.length_c   1.000
_cell.angle_alpha   90.00
_cell.angle_beta   90.00
_cell.angle_gamma   90.00
#
_symmetry.space_group_name_H-M   'P 1'
#
loop_
_entity.id
_entity.type
_entity.pdbx_description
1 polymer ?
#
loop_
_entity_poly.entity_id
_entity_poly.type
_entity_poly.pdbx_seq_one_letter_code
_entity_poly.pdbx_strand_id
1 'polypeptide(L)'
;MQVEGAMDIAMEFHSLSKTANMTGWRVGMATGNPDMVNALMRVKSNIDSGLSQANQEMGIAAWISPRNGSQRIMRCIENVATRLSRS
;
A
#
# COMPACT_ATOMS: atom_id res chain seq x y z
N MET A 1 -0.06 2.38 16.56
CA MET A 1 0.24 1.29 17.53
C MET A 1 1.26 1.70 18.58
N GLN A 2 1.29 2.98 18.97
CA GLN A 2 2.30 3.54 19.88
C GLN A 2 1.84 3.57 21.35
N VAL A 3 0.59 3.16 21.61
CA VAL A 3 0.00 3.08 22.95
C VAL A 3 -0.01 1.62 23.37
N GLU A 4 0.30 1.36 24.64
CA GLU A 4 0.25 0.00 25.22
C GLU A 4 -1.14 -0.62 25.05
N GLY A 5 -1.19 -1.90 24.68
CA GLY A 5 -2.44 -2.63 24.39
C GLY A 5 -3.12 -2.27 23.06
N ALA A 6 -2.63 -1.28 22.29
CA ALA A 6 -3.27 -0.90 21.02
C ALA A 6 -3.28 -2.03 19.99
N MET A 7 -2.28 -2.92 20.00
CA MET A 7 -2.20 -4.08 19.11
C MET A 7 -3.30 -5.10 19.37
N ASP A 8 -3.94 -5.07 20.54
CA ASP A 8 -5.00 -6.01 20.91
C ASP A 8 -6.37 -5.53 20.43
N ILE A 9 -6.55 -4.21 20.25
CA ILE A 9 -7.88 -3.62 20.00
C ILE A 9 -7.97 -2.78 18.73
N ALA A 10 -6.86 -2.54 18.01
CA ALA A 10 -6.85 -1.61 16.89
C ALA A 10 -6.28 -2.20 15.60
N MET A 11 -6.73 -1.61 14.50
CA MET A 11 -6.17 -1.77 13.16
C MET A 11 -6.11 -0.41 12.49
N GLU A 12 -4.97 -0.12 11.87
CA GLU A 12 -4.67 1.12 11.16
C GLU A 12 -4.73 0.89 9.66
N PHE A 13 -5.32 1.85 8.95
CA PHE A 13 -5.34 1.87 7.50
C PHE A 13 -4.47 3.00 6.98
N HIS A 14 -3.68 2.69 5.95
CA HIS A 14 -2.91 3.69 5.22
C HIS A 14 -3.16 3.57 3.72
N SER A 15 -3.10 4.71 3.03
CA SER A 15 -3.30 4.79 1.58
C SER A 15 -2.20 5.63 0.94
N LEU A 16 -1.74 5.20 -0.22
CA LEU A 16 -0.74 5.93 -1.02
C LEU A 16 -1.34 7.09 -1.82
N SER A 17 -2.65 7.31 -1.73
CA SER A 17 -3.36 8.30 -2.57
C SER A 17 -2.78 9.71 -2.46
N LYS A 18 -2.53 10.16 -1.23
CA LYS A 18 -2.03 11.52 -0.94
C LYS A 18 -0.53 11.56 -0.65
N THR A 19 -0.02 10.54 0.03
CA THR A 19 1.39 10.47 0.43
C THR A 19 2.34 10.24 -0.73
N ALA A 20 1.86 9.59 -1.80
CA ALA A 20 2.64 9.28 -3.00
C ALA A 20 2.00 9.76 -4.31
N ASN A 21 0.95 10.59 -4.26
CA ASN A 21 0.19 11.04 -5.44
C ASN A 21 -0.38 9.87 -6.29
N MET A 22 -0.76 8.76 -5.64
CA MET A 22 -1.23 7.53 -6.29
C MET A 22 -2.75 7.31 -6.19
N THR A 23 -3.57 8.37 -6.19
CA THR A 23 -5.03 8.28 -5.96
C THR A 23 -5.73 7.29 -6.90
N GLY A 24 -5.36 7.30 -8.19
CA GLY A 24 -5.94 6.40 -9.21
C GLY A 24 -5.47 4.95 -9.16
N TRP A 25 -4.44 4.62 -8.38
CA TRP A 25 -3.77 3.32 -8.42
C TRP A 25 -4.34 2.31 -7.42
N ARG A 26 -5.19 2.79 -6.51
CA ARG A 26 -5.94 1.95 -5.56
C ARG A 26 -5.06 1.10 -4.65
N VAL A 27 -3.93 1.66 -4.21
CA VAL A 27 -2.99 1.00 -3.30
C VAL A 27 -3.17 1.50 -1.87
N GLY A 28 -3.41 0.57 -0.95
CA GLY A 28 -3.50 0.81 0.48
C GLY A 28 -3.10 -0.42 1.28
N MET A 29 -2.95 -0.24 2.59
CA MET A 29 -2.51 -1.28 3.52
C MET A 29 -3.30 -1.16 4.83
N ALA A 30 -3.45 -2.30 5.51
CA ALA A 30 -4.00 -2.40 6.85
C ALA A 30 -3.00 -3.12 7.75
N THR A 31 -2.79 -2.65 8.97
CA THR A 31 -1.88 -3.25 9.96
C THR A 31 -2.48 -3.14 11.35
N GLY A 32 -2.35 -4.17 12.18
CA GLY A 32 -2.99 -4.16 13.50
C GLY A 32 -3.11 -5.54 14.11
N ASN A 33 -4.10 -5.68 15.00
CA ASN A 33 -4.49 -6.94 15.62
C ASN A 33 -4.57 -8.09 14.57
N PRO A 34 -3.86 -9.21 14.76
CA PRO A 34 -3.83 -10.30 13.79
C PRO A 34 -5.19 -10.91 13.47
N ASP A 35 -6.09 -11.03 14.45
CA ASP A 35 -7.44 -11.57 14.25
C ASP A 35 -8.28 -10.63 13.38
N MET A 36 -8.17 -9.32 13.60
CA MET A 36 -8.83 -8.31 12.77
C MET A 36 -8.31 -8.31 11.34
N VAL A 37 -6.99 -8.41 11.15
CA VAL A 37 -6.37 -8.49 9.82
C VAL A 37 -6.80 -9.76 9.09
N ASN A 38 -6.83 -10.90 9.79
CA ASN A 38 -7.31 -12.17 9.23
C ASN A 38 -8.80 -12.11 8.85
N ALA A 39 -9.63 -11.48 9.67
CA ALA A 39 -11.04 -11.26 9.36
C ALA A 39 -11.20 -10.39 8.10
N LEU A 40 -10.44 -9.29 7.99
CA LEU A 40 -10.43 -8.44 6.80
C LEU A 40 -10.00 -9.21 5.55
N MET A 41 -8.96 -10.05 5.63
CA MET A 41 -8.50 -10.87 4.51
C MET A 41 -9.58 -11.84 4.01
N ARG A 42 -10.32 -12.48 4.93
CA ARG A 42 -11.45 -13.36 4.58
C ARG A 42 -12.57 -12.62 3.87
N VAL A 43 -12.92 -11.42 4.32
CA VAL A 43 -13.93 -10.60 3.66
C VAL A 43 -13.43 -10.17 2.27
N LYS A 44 -12.19 -9.69 2.19
CA LYS A 44 -11.56 -9.22 0.96
C LYS A 44 -11.50 -10.29 -0.12
N SER A 45 -11.13 -11.52 0.23
CA SER A 45 -11.05 -12.64 -0.72
C SER A 45 -12.40 -13.05 -1.32
N ASN A 46 -13.51 -12.66 -0.68
CA ASN A 46 -14.86 -12.88 -1.22
C ASN A 46 -15.35 -11.70 -2.09
N ILE A 47 -14.71 -10.54 -1.99
CA ILE A 47 -15.12 -9.31 -2.70
C ILE A 47 -14.30 -9.13 -3.97
N ASP A 48 -13.01 -9.43 -3.94
CA ASP A 48 -12.13 -9.28 -5.10
C ASP A 48 -10.91 -10.23 -5.06
N SER A 49 -10.16 -10.25 -6.17
CA SER A 49 -8.99 -11.12 -6.37
C SER A 49 -7.66 -10.54 -5.87
N GLY A 50 -7.69 -9.44 -5.12
CA GLY A 50 -6.51 -8.75 -4.64
C GLY A 50 -5.97 -7.68 -5.61
N LEU A 51 -4.86 -7.08 -5.20
CA LEU A 51 -4.18 -6.02 -5.95
C LEU A 51 -3.30 -6.64 -7.05
N SER A 52 -3.31 -6.08 -8.26
CA SER A 52 -2.44 -6.57 -9.34
C SER A 52 -0.96 -6.49 -8.96
N GLN A 53 -0.15 -7.41 -9.47
CA GLN A 53 1.30 -7.42 -9.20
C GLN A 53 1.96 -6.09 -9.60
N ALA A 54 1.57 -5.53 -10.74
CA ALA A 54 2.05 -4.21 -11.17
C ALA A 54 1.78 -3.14 -10.10
N ASN A 55 0.55 -3.06 -9.56
CA ASN A 55 0.22 -2.08 -8.53
C ASN A 55 0.95 -2.36 -7.20
N GLN A 56 1.23 -3.63 -6.86
CA GLN A 56 2.04 -3.98 -5.69
C GLN A 56 3.49 -3.48 -5.84
N GLU A 57 4.13 -3.74 -6.98
CA GLU A 57 5.50 -3.28 -7.27
C GLU A 57 5.62 -1.76 -7.23
N MET A 58 4.63 -1.07 -7.81
CA MET A 58 4.56 0.39 -7.80
C MET A 58 4.34 0.94 -6.38
N GLY A 59 3.51 0.27 -5.58
CA GLY A 59 3.32 0.61 -4.16
C GLY A 59 4.59 0.45 -3.33
N ILE A 60 5.34 -0.63 -3.56
CA ILE A 60 6.64 -0.88 -2.90
C ILE A 60 7.64 0.23 -3.28
N ALA A 61 7.75 0.55 -4.56
CA ALA A 61 8.63 1.59 -5.05
C ALA A 61 8.29 2.94 -4.41
N ALA A 62 7.01 3.30 -4.37
CA ALA A 62 6.53 4.53 -3.76
C ALA A 62 6.82 4.60 -2.25
N TRP A 63 6.67 3.48 -1.53
CA TRP A 63 6.90 3.41 -0.08
C TRP A 63 8.37 3.55 0.33
N ILE A 64 9.26 2.91 -0.43
CA ILE A 64 10.72 2.94 -0.20
C ILE A 64 11.33 4.26 -0.69
N SER A 65 10.68 4.92 -1.65
CA SER A 65 11.17 6.18 -2.21
C SER A 65 11.42 7.23 -1.13
N PRO A 66 12.52 7.99 -1.21
CA PRO A 66 12.80 9.06 -0.28
C PRO A 66 11.63 10.04 -0.17
N ARG A 67 11.12 10.25 1.06
CA ARG A 67 9.96 11.12 1.34
C ARG A 67 10.25 12.64 1.22
N ASN A 68 11.30 13.02 0.50
CA ASN A 68 11.80 14.39 0.39
C ASN A 68 11.32 15.11 -0.89
N GLY A 69 10.01 15.00 -1.17
CA GLY A 69 9.33 15.70 -2.26
C GLY A 69 8.61 14.76 -3.22
N SER A 70 7.38 15.13 -3.62
CA SER A 70 6.51 14.33 -4.50
C SER A 70 7.15 13.97 -5.84
N GLN A 71 7.98 14.86 -6.38
CA GLN A 71 8.66 14.68 -7.67
C GLN A 71 9.60 13.46 -7.69
N ARG A 72 10.27 13.15 -6.57
CA ARG A 72 11.22 12.02 -6.50
C ARG A 72 10.49 10.68 -6.44
N ILE A 73 9.36 10.63 -5.72
CA ILE A 73 8.47 9.47 -5.68
C ILE A 73 7.93 9.17 -7.09
N MET A 74 7.47 10.21 -7.81
CA MET A 74 6.98 10.06 -9.18
C MET A 74 8.05 9.51 -10.13
N ARG A 75 9.30 9.98 -10.03
CA ARG A 75 10.40 9.45 -10.86
C ARG A 75 10.70 7.97 -10.59
N CYS A 76 10.64 7.53 -9.33
CA CYS A 76 10.80 6.12 -8.98
C CYS A 76 9.66 5.26 -9.53
N ILE A 77 8.43 5.75 -9.43
CA ILE A 77 7.22 5.16 -10.03
C ILE A 77 7.39 5.02 -11.55
N GLU A 78 7.77 6.09 -12.25
CA GLU A 78 7.99 6.09 -13.71
C GLU A 78 9.03 5.06 -14.18
N ASN A 79 10.13 4.93 -13.44
CA ASN A 79 11.18 3.96 -13.74
C ASN A 79 10.66 2.51 -13.64
N VAL A 80 9.86 2.22 -12.62
CA VAL A 80 9.27 0.88 -12.44
C VAL A 80 8.22 0.60 -13.52
N ALA A 81 7.37 1.58 -13.85
CA ALA A 81 6.38 1.45 -14.92
C ALA A 81 7.06 1.16 -16.28
N THR A 82 8.17 1.85 -16.58
CA THR A 82 8.95 1.63 -17.82
C THR A 82 9.60 0.24 -17.86
N ARG A 83 10.02 -0.29 -16.70
CA ARG A 83 10.57 -1.64 -16.61
C ARG A 83 9.49 -2.69 -16.85
N LEU A 84 8.31 -2.51 -16.24
CA LEU A 84 7.15 -3.40 -16.39
C LEU A 84 6.57 -3.40 -17.80
N SER A 85 6.66 -2.30 -18.55
CA SER A 85 6.18 -2.24 -19.94
C SER A 85 7.11 -2.94 -20.95
N ARG A 86 8.29 -3.39 -20.51
CA ARG A 86 9.31 -4.04 -21.35
C ARG A 86 9.48 -5.53 -21.07
N SER A 87 8.73 -6.08 -20.10
CA SER A 87 8.66 -7.49 -19.75
C SER A 87 7.41 -8.14 -20.32
#